data_AF-A0A3D4UP39-F1
#
_entry.id   AF-A0A3D4UP39-F1
#
_cell.length_a   1.000
_cell.length_b   1.000
_cell.length_c   1.000
_cell.angle_alpha   90.00
_cell.angle_beta   90.00
_cell.angle_gamma   90.00
#
_symmetry.space_group_name_H-M   'P 1'
#
loop_
_entity.id
_entity.type
_entity.pdbx_description
1 polymer ?
#
loop_
_entity_poly.entity_id
_entity_poly.type
_entity_poly.pdbx_seq_one_letter_code
_entity_poly.pdbx_strand_id
1 'polypeptide(L)'
;DNHRTDITIRTNDERKPIVTTTAIARVLGDLKIDPVRVTMGRMVVGDAFEKEFVVGSKSGTAFNIKSVGLSTIALEHEISYEPANEEKSEWRVKITGTVTHPAPRFNTPILITTDVEDESELTVQMYGQLRAE
;
A
#
# COMPACT_ATOMS: atom_id res chain seq x y z
N ASP A 1 3.18 -13.72 -1.75
CA ASP A 1 2.61 -15.08 -1.77
C ASP A 1 3.63 -16.09 -1.24
N ASN A 2 3.18 -17.25 -0.74
CA ASN A 2 4.08 -18.32 -0.27
C ASN A 2 4.11 -19.47 -1.27
N HIS A 3 5.22 -19.65 -1.96
CA HIS A 3 5.42 -20.77 -2.88
C HIS A 3 6.20 -21.88 -2.19
N ARG A 4 5.66 -23.10 -2.23
CA ARG A 4 6.29 -24.29 -1.68
C ARG A 4 6.48 -25.31 -2.81
N THR A 5 7.71 -25.74 -3.00
CA THR A 5 8.08 -26.78 -3.97
C THR A 5 8.97 -27.82 -3.31
N ASP A 6 8.75 -29.09 -3.61
CA ASP A 6 9.64 -30.17 -3.19
C ASP A 6 10.69 -30.43 -4.28
N ILE A 7 11.96 -30.31 -3.92
CA ILE A 7 13.11 -30.59 -4.78
C ILE A 7 13.56 -32.01 -4.48
N THR A 8 13.52 -32.86 -5.51
CA THR A 8 14.04 -34.23 -5.43
C THR A 8 15.45 -34.27 -6.01
N ILE A 9 16.43 -34.58 -5.17
CA ILE A 9 17.85 -34.67 -5.52
C ILE A 9 18.21 -36.14 -5.66
N ARG A 10 18.74 -36.53 -6.82
CA ARG A 10 19.31 -37.87 -7.02
C ARG A 10 20.80 -37.85 -6.68
N THR A 11 21.20 -38.69 -5.75
CA THR A 11 22.57 -38.79 -5.23
C THR A 11 23.21 -40.11 -5.65
N ASN A 12 24.55 -40.14 -5.68
CA ASN A 12 25.35 -41.33 -5.93
C ASN A 12 25.64 -42.17 -4.67
N ASP A 13 25.01 -41.85 -3.54
CA ASP A 13 25.07 -42.63 -2.30
C ASP A 13 24.05 -43.79 -2.37
N GLU A 14 24.53 -45.03 -2.37
CA GLU A 14 23.70 -46.23 -2.45
C GLU A 14 22.73 -46.38 -1.28
N ARG A 15 23.01 -45.78 -0.11
CA ARG A 15 22.15 -45.86 1.09
C ARG A 15 21.04 -44.82 1.08
N LYS A 16 21.22 -43.74 0.31
CA LYS A 16 20.26 -42.64 0.14
C LYS A 16 20.33 -42.14 -1.30
N PRO A 17 19.74 -42.87 -2.26
CA PRO A 17 19.81 -42.52 -3.68
C PRO A 17 18.91 -41.34 -4.06
N ILE A 18 17.94 -41.01 -3.20
CA ILE A 18 16.99 -39.92 -3.38
C ILE A 18 16.89 -39.13 -2.08
N VAL A 19 17.08 -37.82 -2.17
CA VAL A 19 16.89 -36.87 -1.07
C VAL A 19 15.83 -35.87 -1.47
N THR A 20 14.78 -35.74 -0.68
CA THR A 20 13.75 -34.71 -0.87
C THR A 20 14.03 -33.54 0.07
N THR A 21 14.12 -32.33 -0.46
CA THR A 21 14.19 -31.10 0.32
C THR A 21 13.06 -30.17 -0.09
N THR A 22 12.53 -29.38 0.83
CA THR A 22 11.46 -28.41 0.53
C THR A 22 12.07 -27.03 0.34
N ALA A 23 11.81 -26.40 -0.81
CA ALA A 23 12.10 -25.00 -1.05
C ALA A 23 10.86 -24.15 -0.72
N ILE A 24 11.05 -23.11 0.08
CA ILE A 24 10.02 -22.12 0.43
C ILE A 24 10.50 -20.78 -0.11
N ALA A 25 9.73 -20.20 -1.03
CA ALA A 25 9.96 -18.84 -1.54
C ALA A 25 8.82 -17.93 -1.07
N ARG A 26 9.20 -16.78 -0.51
CA ARG A 26 8.26 -15.73 -0.11
C ARG A 26 8.50 -14.53 -1.01
N VAL A 27 7.51 -14.20 -1.84
CA VAL A 27 7.52 -12.94 -2.58
C VAL A 27 7.19 -11.84 -1.58
N LEU A 28 8.21 -11.10 -1.15
CA LEU A 28 8.05 -9.86 -0.40
C LEU A 28 7.82 -8.77 -1.43
N GLY A 29 6.66 -8.11 -1.37
CA GLY A 29 6.42 -6.91 -2.16
C GLY A 29 7.52 -5.88 -1.93
N ASP A 30 8.04 -5.32 -3.01
CA ASP A 30 9.04 -4.28 -3.04
C ASP A 30 8.49 -2.94 -2.54
N LEU A 31 7.21 -2.67 -2.74
CA LEU A 31 6.63 -1.40 -2.32
C LEU A 31 6.37 -1.37 -0.79
N LYS A 32 6.62 -0.20 -0.19
CA LYS A 32 6.34 0.16 1.20
C LYS A 32 5.47 1.41 1.24
N ILE A 33 4.64 1.52 2.26
CA ILE A 33 3.82 2.70 2.52
C ILE A 33 4.08 3.15 3.95
N ASP A 34 4.34 4.44 4.11
CA ASP A 34 4.58 5.06 5.41
C ASP A 34 3.83 6.41 5.54
N PRO A 35 2.90 6.56 6.49
CA PRO A 35 2.40 5.53 7.40
C PRO A 35 1.50 4.50 6.68
N VAL A 36 1.50 3.25 7.18
CA VAL A 36 0.65 2.15 6.66
C VAL A 36 -0.86 2.47 6.76
N ARG A 37 -1.24 3.46 7.58
CA ARG A 37 -2.62 3.92 7.74
C ARG A 37 -2.64 5.43 7.96
N VAL A 38 -3.62 6.09 7.37
CA VAL A 38 -3.84 7.53 7.49
C VAL A 38 -4.94 7.78 8.51
N THR A 39 -4.67 8.61 9.52
CA THR A 39 -5.66 8.95 10.56
C THR A 39 -6.23 10.34 10.35
N MET A 40 -7.55 10.42 10.29
CA MET A 40 -8.33 11.66 10.30
C MET A 40 -8.59 12.14 11.73
N GLY A 41 -8.47 11.26 12.73
CA GLY A 41 -8.81 11.60 14.11
C GLY A 41 -10.32 11.83 14.28
N ARG A 42 -10.68 12.84 15.09
CA ARG A 42 -12.07 13.28 15.26
C ARG A 42 -12.24 14.59 14.50
N MET A 43 -13.14 14.61 13.53
CA MET A 43 -13.44 15.78 12.71
C MET A 43 -14.94 16.03 12.70
N VAL A 44 -15.31 17.27 12.46
CA VAL A 44 -16.69 17.72 12.33
C VAL A 44 -16.97 18.09 10.87
N VAL A 45 -18.22 17.99 10.44
CA VAL A 45 -18.64 18.49 9.12
C VAL A 45 -18.25 19.96 8.98
N GLY A 46 -17.59 20.29 7.87
CA GLY A 46 -17.02 21.60 7.59
C GLY A 46 -15.52 21.71 7.93
N ASP A 47 -14.94 20.78 8.70
CA ASP A 47 -13.51 20.81 8.98
C ASP A 47 -12.69 20.52 7.71
N ALA A 48 -11.69 21.36 7.46
CA ALA A 48 -10.66 21.10 6.46
C ALA A 48 -9.62 20.10 6.98
N PHE A 49 -9.08 19.28 6.09
CA PHE A 49 -7.99 18.37 6.40
C PHE A 49 -6.89 18.40 5.36
N GLU A 50 -5.70 18.06 5.84
CA GLU A 50 -4.55 17.75 5.02
C GLU A 50 -3.90 16.48 5.58
N LYS A 51 -3.65 15.51 4.71
CA LYS A 51 -2.99 14.24 5.04
C LYS A 51 -1.96 13.92 3.99
N GLU A 52 -0.89 13.30 4.45
CA GLU A 52 0.23 12.93 3.62
C GLU A 52 0.74 11.54 4.01
N PHE A 53 1.16 10.78 3.02
CA PHE A 53 1.90 9.55 3.19
C PHE A 53 2.88 9.35 2.03
N VAL A 54 3.87 8.50 2.24
CA VAL A 54 4.92 8.18 1.27
C VAL A 54 4.74 6.74 0.80
N VAL A 55 4.84 6.54 -0.51
CA VAL A 55 4.97 5.23 -1.14
C VAL A 55 6.40 5.12 -1.65
N GLY A 56 7.14 4.10 -1.21
CA GLY A 56 8.53 3.91 -1.63
C GLY A 56 8.81 2.49 -2.07
N SER A 57 9.86 2.29 -2.85
CA SER A 57 10.45 0.98 -3.10
C SER A 57 11.44 0.64 -1.98
N LYS A 58 11.44 -0.62 -1.53
CA LYS A 58 12.41 -1.14 -0.54
C LYS A 58 13.75 -1.45 -1.18
N SER A 59 13.75 -1.89 -2.44
CA SER A 59 14.95 -2.16 -3.23
C SER A 59 15.60 -0.91 -3.81
N GLY A 60 14.90 0.23 -3.76
CA GLY A 60 15.33 1.47 -4.42
C GLY A 60 15.03 1.50 -5.93
N THR A 61 14.24 0.55 -6.42
CA THR A 61 13.83 0.50 -7.83
C THR A 61 12.87 1.65 -8.13
N ALA A 62 13.11 2.33 -9.24
CA ALA A 62 12.22 3.38 -9.73
C ALA A 62 10.88 2.79 -10.17
N PHE A 63 9.78 3.47 -9.84
CA PHE A 63 8.44 3.08 -10.25
C PHE A 63 7.57 4.32 -10.48
N ASN A 64 6.39 4.13 -11.08
CA ASN A 64 5.43 5.21 -11.31
C ASN A 64 4.07 4.88 -10.67
N ILE A 65 3.51 5.89 -10.00
CA ILE A 65 2.11 5.87 -9.60
C ILE A 65 1.26 6.26 -10.81
N LYS A 66 0.37 5.35 -11.23
CA LYS A 66 -0.58 5.57 -12.34
C LYS A 66 -1.80 6.34 -11.88
N SER A 67 -2.31 6.02 -10.70
CA SER A 67 -3.47 6.69 -10.11
C SER A 67 -3.49 6.51 -8.60
N VAL A 68 -4.11 7.49 -7.93
CA VAL A 68 -4.51 7.38 -6.53
C VAL A 68 -5.98 7.78 -6.45
N GLY A 69 -6.80 6.93 -5.84
CA GLY A 69 -8.24 7.13 -5.73
C GLY A 69 -8.73 6.90 -4.31
N LEU A 70 -9.71 7.71 -3.91
CA LEU A 70 -10.44 7.56 -2.66
C LEU A 70 -11.94 7.66 -2.98
N SER A 71 -12.68 6.57 -2.76
CA SER A 71 -14.12 6.55 -3.03
C SER A 71 -14.92 6.71 -1.74
N THR A 72 -15.43 7.92 -1.51
CA THR A 72 -16.29 8.21 -0.35
C THR A 72 -17.23 9.39 -0.63
N ILE A 73 -18.41 9.36 -0.02
CA ILE A 73 -19.36 10.48 -0.03
C ILE A 73 -19.14 11.44 1.15
N ALA A 74 -18.35 11.04 2.16
CA ALA A 74 -18.20 11.79 3.40
C ALA A 74 -17.21 12.96 3.32
N LEU A 75 -16.37 12.97 2.28
CA LEU A 75 -15.30 13.94 2.08
C LEU A 75 -15.37 14.49 0.66
N GLU A 76 -15.31 15.80 0.54
CA GLU A 76 -14.81 16.44 -0.68
C GLU A 76 -13.29 16.46 -0.61
N HIS A 77 -12.61 16.03 -1.65
CA HIS A 77 -11.16 15.83 -1.60
C HIS A 77 -10.49 16.02 -2.95
N GLU A 78 -9.23 16.44 -2.88
CA GLU A 78 -8.29 16.50 -3.98
C GLU A 78 -7.06 15.69 -3.59
N ILE A 79 -6.54 14.92 -4.55
CA ILE A 79 -5.36 14.08 -4.36
C ILE A 79 -4.28 14.54 -5.33
N SER A 80 -3.10 14.84 -4.81
CA SER A 80 -1.90 15.09 -5.59
C SER A 80 -0.81 14.11 -5.19
N TYR A 81 0.06 13.78 -6.14
CA TYR A 81 1.21 12.92 -5.90
C TYR A 81 2.38 13.32 -6.77
N GLU A 82 3.57 13.31 -6.18
CA GLU A 82 4.82 13.70 -6.83
C GLU A 82 5.99 12.83 -6.37
N PRO A 83 7.03 12.65 -7.21
CA PRO A 83 8.25 11.98 -6.77
C PRO A 83 8.87 12.72 -5.58
N ALA A 84 9.18 11.99 -4.51
CA ALA A 84 9.86 12.52 -3.33
C ALA A 84 11.40 12.55 -3.51
N ASN A 85 11.92 11.87 -4.52
CA ASN A 85 13.33 11.84 -4.87
C ASN A 85 13.56 11.84 -6.40
N GLU A 86 14.77 12.19 -6.83
CA GLU A 86 15.14 12.25 -8.25
C GLU A 86 15.13 10.87 -8.92
N GLU A 87 15.42 9.82 -8.16
CA GLU A 87 15.45 8.43 -8.61
C GLU A 87 14.05 7.84 -8.86
N LYS A 88 12.98 8.56 -8.46
CA LYS A 88 11.58 8.09 -8.53
C LYS A 88 11.35 6.75 -7.84
N SER A 89 12.13 6.46 -6.81
CA SER A 89 11.96 5.31 -5.94
C SER A 89 11.10 5.63 -4.72
N GLU A 90 10.73 6.91 -4.53
CA GLU A 90 9.76 7.36 -3.52
C GLU A 90 8.79 8.39 -4.10
N TRP A 91 7.54 8.32 -3.65
CA TRP A 91 6.44 9.18 -4.07
C TRP A 91 5.70 9.71 -2.83
N ARG A 92 5.50 11.02 -2.79
CA ARG A 92 4.73 11.71 -1.77
C ARG A 92 3.31 11.87 -2.27
N VAL A 93 2.34 11.37 -1.49
CA VAL A 93 0.92 11.49 -1.80
C VAL A 93 0.27 12.40 -0.78
N LYS A 94 -0.36 13.47 -1.25
CA LYS A 94 -1.05 14.46 -0.44
C LYS A 94 -2.55 14.44 -0.76
N ILE A 95 -3.36 14.38 0.29
CA ILE A 95 -4.82 14.41 0.22
C ILE A 95 -5.28 15.62 1.03
N THR A 96 -5.97 16.54 0.38
CA THR A 96 -6.56 17.72 1.00
C THR A 96 -8.05 17.73 0.75
N GLY A 97 -8.82 18.33 1.65
CA GLY A 97 -10.26 18.40 1.46
C GLY A 97 -11.03 18.88 2.66
N THR A 98 -12.33 18.65 2.63
CA THR A 98 -13.29 19.07 3.66
C THR A 98 -14.27 17.95 3.97
N VAL A 99 -14.64 17.83 5.25
CA VAL A 99 -15.67 16.88 5.67
C VAL A 99 -17.04 17.39 5.27
N THR A 100 -17.78 16.64 4.45
CA THR A 100 -19.10 17.04 3.95
C THR A 100 -20.25 16.28 4.62
N HIS A 101 -20.03 15.05 5.07
CA HIS A 101 -21.04 14.25 5.75
C HIS A 101 -20.50 13.56 7.00
N PRO A 102 -21.33 13.37 8.05
CA PRO A 102 -20.93 12.64 9.23
C PRO A 102 -20.77 11.14 8.92
N ALA A 103 -19.76 10.53 9.53
CA ALA A 103 -19.44 9.11 9.45
C ALA A 103 -18.81 8.67 10.78
N PRO A 104 -19.61 8.16 11.73
CA PRO A 104 -19.15 7.82 13.09
C PRO A 104 -18.05 6.75 13.13
N ARG A 105 -17.95 5.92 12.08
CA ARG A 105 -16.91 4.92 11.86
C ARG A 105 -16.37 5.08 10.45
N PHE A 106 -15.69 6.18 10.21
CA PHE A 106 -15.07 6.43 8.91
C PHE A 106 -13.87 5.49 8.75
N ASN A 107 -13.96 4.61 7.76
CA ASN A 107 -12.87 3.73 7.35
C ASN A 107 -13.01 3.49 5.85
N THR A 108 -12.10 4.06 5.07
CA THR A 108 -12.16 4.00 3.61
C THR A 108 -10.78 3.67 3.05
N PRO A 109 -10.68 2.71 2.12
CA PRO A 109 -9.44 2.42 1.43
C PRO A 109 -9.11 3.54 0.43
N ILE A 110 -7.85 3.97 0.46
CA ILE A 110 -7.19 4.71 -0.62
C ILE A 110 -6.57 3.65 -1.53
N LEU A 111 -7.00 3.61 -2.79
CA LEU A 111 -6.48 2.71 -3.81
C LEU A 111 -5.36 3.41 -4.58
N ILE A 112 -4.20 2.79 -4.65
CA ILE A 112 -3.04 3.29 -5.40
C ILE A 112 -2.72 2.25 -6.47
N THR A 113 -2.60 2.68 -7.72
CA THR A 113 -2.22 1.81 -8.83
C THR A 113 -0.83 2.18 -9.32
N THR A 114 0.03 1.18 -9.55
CA THR A 114 1.42 1.37 -9.99
C THR A 114 1.74 0.64 -11.30
N ASP A 115 2.97 0.80 -11.80
CA ASP A 115 3.53 0.06 -12.93
C ASP A 115 4.33 -1.19 -12.54
N VAL A 116 4.39 -1.54 -11.26
CA VAL A 116 5.09 -2.76 -10.79
C VAL A 116 4.23 -3.99 -11.09
N GLU A 117 4.77 -4.96 -11.83
CA GLU A 117 4.04 -6.11 -12.39
C GLU A 117 3.33 -6.96 -11.31
N ASP A 118 4.01 -7.20 -10.19
CA ASP A 118 3.48 -7.99 -9.06
C ASP A 118 2.83 -7.14 -7.94
N GLU A 119 2.90 -5.82 -8.05
CA GLU A 119 2.38 -4.86 -7.04
C GLU A 119 1.63 -3.70 -7.70
N SER A 120 0.82 -4.05 -8.70
CA SER A 120 0.06 -3.08 -9.49
C SER A 120 -1.02 -2.36 -8.67
N GLU A 121 -1.46 -2.93 -7.55
CA GLU A 121 -2.44 -2.34 -6.65
C GLU A 121 -1.97 -2.37 -5.19
N LEU A 122 -2.04 -1.21 -4.55
CA LEU A 122 -1.75 -1.00 -3.15
C LEU A 122 -2.94 -0.34 -2.47
N THR A 123 -3.17 -0.66 -1.20
CA THR A 123 -4.27 -0.07 -0.44
C THR A 123 -3.77 0.51 0.88
N VAL A 124 -4.17 1.75 1.16
CA VAL A 124 -3.93 2.43 2.45
C VAL A 124 -5.27 2.67 3.12
N GLN A 125 -5.38 2.31 4.40
CA GLN A 125 -6.63 2.57 5.13
C GLN A 125 -6.62 3.99 5.69
N MET A 126 -7.65 4.78 5.35
CA MET A 126 -7.91 6.06 5.99
C MET A 126 -9.04 5.92 7.00
N TYR A 127 -8.77 6.24 8.27
CA TYR A 127 -9.69 6.00 9.38
C TYR A 127 -9.93 7.25 10.22
N GLY A 128 -11.11 7.34 10.82
CA GLY A 128 -11.44 8.41 11.76
C GLY A 128 -12.89 8.37 12.23
N GLN A 129 -13.28 9.43 12.92
CA GLN A 129 -14.65 9.68 13.33
C GLN A 129 -15.06 11.05 12.80
N LEU A 130 -16.01 11.06 11.85
CA LEU A 130 -16.58 12.28 11.30
C LEU A 130 -17.95 12.49 11.96
N ARG A 131 -18.15 13.65 12.59
CA ARG A 131 -19.37 14.00 13.34
C ARG A 131 -20.10 15.14 12.67
N ALA A 132 -21.40 15.27 12.94
CA ALA A 132 -22.19 16.39 12.44
C ALA A 132 -21.85 17.70 13.19
N GLU A 133 -21.52 17.57 14.49
CA GLU A 133 -21.16 18.62 15.45
C GLU A 133 -20.31 18.03 16.59
#